data_AF-A0A957E6J2-F1
#
_entry.id   AF-A0A957E6J2-F1
#
_cell.length_a   1.000
_cell.length_b   1.000
_cell.length_c   1.000
_cell.angle_alpha   90.00
_cell.angle_beta   90.00
_cell.angle_gamma   90.00
#
_symmetry.space_group_name_H-M   'P 1'
#
loop_
_entity.id
_entity.type
_entity.pdbx_description
1 polymer ?
#
loop_
_entity_poly.entity_id
_entity_poly.type
_entity_poly.pdbx_seq_one_letter_code
_entity_poly.pdbx_strand_id
1 'polypeptide(L)'
;MNINSTTHITNLSNSSENATDYADFDLTNATPHETVHKIVERFDAEAEIDEETAESMRQSFLLAIKAEPALLREQAISEFLAQSIEPEDLAKLEWESPTSMMLFSESLYHTRFSNQEMAQSMNQHASTLLHVALHQYEKEGEMEKMFRLLRLAPSYLLRQDAELGRLHYRANAYEIRRVRRSRHLLHIYLAIQVVLVLLVFPLLFINAENGRLQRQVEQLADVELGDDGYQLITFSEGVYWSIITASSIGYGDITPTTTTGRIIAGSLGTMGVITVGILAGLVLDWITPRRIL
;
A
#
# COMPACT_ATOMS: atom_id res chain seq x y z
N MET A 1 39.62 11.93 -6.37
CA MET A 1 38.81 10.71 -6.20
C MET A 1 37.37 11.13 -6.46
N ASN A 2 36.91 11.04 -7.72
CA ASN A 2 35.65 11.63 -8.16
C ASN A 2 34.98 10.67 -9.16
N ILE A 3 33.74 10.31 -8.83
CA ILE A 3 32.55 9.91 -9.64
C ILE A 3 32.76 9.26 -11.01
N ASN A 4 32.23 8.04 -11.17
CA ASN A 4 31.35 7.59 -12.27
C ASN A 4 31.01 6.10 -12.10
N SER A 5 29.73 5.74 -12.08
CA SER A 5 29.27 4.35 -12.25
C SER A 5 27.87 4.31 -12.87
N THR A 6 27.88 4.36 -14.20
CA THR A 6 27.17 3.54 -15.18
C THR A 6 25.98 2.68 -14.71
N THR A 7 24.79 3.11 -15.15
CA THR A 7 23.73 2.39 -15.87
C THR A 7 23.74 0.85 -15.88
N HIS A 8 22.66 0.25 -15.37
CA HIS A 8 22.17 -1.07 -15.76
C HIS A 8 20.66 -0.98 -16.02
N ILE A 9 20.27 -0.97 -17.31
CA ILE A 9 18.92 -1.30 -17.77
C ILE A 9 19.06 -2.56 -18.60
N THR A 10 18.47 -3.65 -18.12
CA THR A 10 18.43 -4.96 -18.78
C THR A 10 17.07 -5.17 -19.44
N ASN A 11 17.12 -5.49 -20.73
CA ASN A 11 16.23 -6.38 -21.48
C ASN A 11 14.71 -6.17 -21.40
N LEU A 12 14.19 -5.50 -22.43
CA LEU A 12 12.90 -5.81 -23.05
C LEU A 12 13.14 -6.06 -24.55
N SER A 13 13.64 -7.25 -24.88
CA SER A 13 13.65 -7.79 -26.23
C SER A 13 12.57 -8.87 -26.30
N ASN A 14 11.33 -8.49 -26.63
CA ASN A 14 10.32 -9.35 -27.28
C ASN A 14 8.98 -8.60 -27.42
N SER A 15 8.93 -7.71 -28.40
CA SER A 15 7.68 -7.26 -29.05
C SER A 15 7.93 -6.58 -30.40
N SER A 16 9.10 -6.83 -31.03
CA SER A 16 9.58 -6.10 -32.22
C SER A 16 9.41 -6.85 -33.54
N GLU A 17 8.36 -7.65 -33.71
CA GLU A 17 8.18 -8.43 -34.97
C GLU A 17 7.10 -7.90 -35.92
N ASN A 18 6.46 -6.76 -35.61
CA ASN A 18 5.54 -6.07 -36.54
C ASN A 18 5.85 -4.56 -36.71
N ALA A 19 7.07 -4.11 -36.39
CA ALA A 19 7.47 -2.70 -36.45
C ALA A 19 8.57 -2.42 -37.48
N THR A 20 8.60 -3.16 -38.58
CA THR A 20 9.64 -3.03 -39.61
C THR A 20 9.04 -2.84 -40.99
N ASP A 21 8.41 -1.68 -41.23
CA ASP A 21 8.38 -1.07 -42.56
C ASP A 21 8.20 0.48 -42.52
N TYR A 22 8.89 1.18 -41.61
CA TYR A 22 8.92 2.66 -41.61
C TYR A 22 10.32 3.15 -41.24
N ALA A 23 11.28 2.87 -42.12
CA ALA A 23 12.71 3.11 -41.94
C ALA A 23 13.21 4.38 -42.66
N ASP A 24 12.63 5.56 -42.38
CA ASP A 24 13.25 6.83 -42.78
C ASP A 24 13.00 7.99 -41.81
N PHE A 25 13.09 7.72 -40.51
CA PHE A 25 12.98 8.76 -39.48
C PHE A 25 14.18 8.65 -38.53
N ASP A 26 15.23 9.45 -38.77
CA ASP A 26 16.32 9.63 -37.80
C ASP A 26 15.82 10.48 -36.63
N LEU A 27 15.00 9.86 -35.79
CA LEU A 27 14.51 10.39 -34.51
C LEU A 27 15.44 10.12 -33.35
N THR A 28 16.52 9.39 -33.57
CA THR A 28 17.32 8.81 -32.48
C THR A 28 17.99 9.87 -31.61
N ASN A 29 18.07 11.14 -32.08
CA ASN A 29 18.65 12.28 -31.38
C ASN A 29 17.74 13.52 -31.26
N ALA A 30 16.47 13.45 -31.67
CA ALA A 30 15.55 14.59 -31.57
C ALA A 30 15.01 14.74 -30.13
N THR A 31 14.91 15.98 -29.64
CA THR A 31 14.26 16.22 -28.34
C THR A 31 12.74 15.97 -28.43
N PRO A 32 12.07 15.57 -27.34
CA PRO A 32 10.61 15.35 -27.35
C PRO A 32 9.83 16.54 -27.91
N HIS A 33 10.28 17.76 -27.61
CA HIS A 33 9.77 19.03 -28.15
C HIS A 33 9.84 19.10 -29.69
N GLU A 34 11.00 18.85 -30.28
CA GLU A 34 11.20 18.88 -31.74
C GLU A 34 10.43 17.77 -32.47
N THR A 35 10.31 16.60 -31.84
CA THR A 35 9.55 15.47 -32.38
C THR A 35 8.06 15.82 -32.48
N VAL A 36 7.47 16.40 -31.43
CA VAL A 36 6.06 16.75 -31.42
C VAL A 36 5.72 17.80 -32.49
N HIS A 37 6.52 18.86 -32.60
CA HIS A 37 6.28 19.90 -33.61
C HIS A 37 6.32 19.36 -35.04
N LYS A 38 7.30 18.52 -35.36
CA LYS A 38 7.43 17.90 -36.68
C LYS A 38 6.25 16.98 -37.01
N ILE A 39 5.72 16.28 -36.00
CA ILE A 39 4.55 15.41 -36.18
C ILE A 39 3.31 16.24 -36.48
N VAL A 40 3.06 17.31 -35.72
CA VAL A 40 1.89 18.20 -35.93
C VAL A 40 1.97 18.86 -37.31
N GLU A 41 3.12 19.43 -37.68
CA GLU A 41 3.31 20.11 -38.97
C GLU A 41 3.10 19.16 -40.15
N ARG A 42 3.57 17.91 -40.04
CA ARG A 42 3.45 16.92 -41.11
C ARG A 42 2.04 16.34 -41.23
N PHE A 43 1.36 16.13 -40.11
CA PHE A 43 -0.02 15.65 -40.10
C PHE A 43 -0.97 16.67 -40.75
N ASP A 44 -0.74 17.97 -40.51
CA ASP A 44 -1.51 19.04 -41.16
C ASP A 44 -1.19 19.18 -42.67
N ALA A 45 0.04 18.86 -43.08
CA ALA A 45 0.49 18.97 -44.47
C ALA A 45 0.05 17.79 -45.36
N GLU A 46 -0.15 16.61 -44.78
CA GLU A 46 -0.47 15.38 -45.50
C GLU A 46 -1.94 14.98 -45.22
N ALA A 47 -2.90 15.80 -45.64
CA ALA A 47 -4.34 15.60 -45.37
C ALA A 47 -5.00 14.32 -45.96
N GLU A 48 -4.22 13.45 -46.63
CA GLU A 48 -4.63 12.14 -47.20
C GLU A 48 -3.62 11.03 -46.82
N ILE A 49 -3.19 10.98 -45.56
CA ILE A 49 -2.36 9.89 -45.04
C ILE A 49 -3.19 8.58 -45.00
N ASP A 50 -2.55 7.44 -45.34
CA ASP A 50 -3.09 6.09 -45.12
C ASP A 50 -3.36 5.85 -43.62
N GLU A 51 -4.48 5.22 -43.25
CA GLU A 51 -4.94 5.15 -41.86
C GLU A 51 -3.88 4.55 -40.90
N GLU A 52 -3.10 3.57 -41.40
CA GLU A 52 -2.00 2.96 -40.63
C GLU A 52 -0.87 3.95 -40.32
N THR A 53 -0.54 4.83 -41.27
CA THR A 53 0.48 5.87 -41.08
C THR A 53 -0.04 6.97 -40.16
N ALA A 54 -1.32 7.33 -40.26
CA ALA A 54 -1.95 8.30 -39.37
C ALA A 54 -1.93 7.78 -37.92
N GLU A 55 -2.28 6.51 -37.71
CA GLU A 55 -2.24 5.85 -36.40
C GLU A 55 -0.82 5.87 -35.79
N SER A 56 0.19 5.49 -36.58
CA SER A 56 1.59 5.50 -36.14
C SER A 56 2.08 6.88 -35.71
N MET A 57 1.66 7.94 -36.42
CA MET A 57 1.96 9.33 -36.07
C MET A 57 1.25 9.75 -34.77
N ARG A 58 -0.04 9.39 -34.60
CA ARG A 58 -0.80 9.64 -33.37
C ARG A 58 -0.17 8.95 -32.16
N GLN A 59 0.26 7.70 -32.31
CA GLN A 59 0.97 6.94 -31.26
C GLN A 59 2.32 7.56 -30.89
N SER A 60 3.10 7.94 -31.89
CA SER A 60 4.41 8.59 -31.67
C SER A 60 4.27 9.93 -30.97
N PHE A 61 3.25 10.71 -31.34
CA PHE A 61 2.88 11.95 -30.64
C PHE A 61 2.55 11.68 -29.17
N LEU A 62 1.68 10.71 -28.88
CA LEU A 62 1.28 10.38 -27.51
C LEU A 62 2.44 9.92 -26.64
N LEU A 63 3.38 9.13 -27.19
CA LEU A 63 4.60 8.72 -26.48
C LEU A 63 5.51 9.91 -26.16
N ALA A 64 5.63 10.87 -27.09
CA ALA A 64 6.43 12.07 -26.86
C ALA A 64 5.80 12.99 -25.79
N ILE A 65 4.48 13.19 -25.82
CA ILE A 65 3.77 13.96 -24.77
C ILE A 65 3.82 13.23 -23.43
N LYS A 66 3.76 11.89 -23.41
CA LYS A 66 3.90 11.11 -22.17
C LYS A 66 5.27 11.35 -21.52
N ALA A 67 6.34 11.50 -22.31
CA ALA A 67 7.68 11.82 -21.82
C ALA A 67 7.79 13.27 -21.31
N GLU A 68 7.12 14.22 -21.97
CA GLU A 68 7.13 15.63 -21.59
C GLU A 68 5.71 16.26 -21.59
N PRO A 69 4.91 16.04 -20.52
CA PRO A 69 3.52 16.54 -20.45
C PRO A 69 3.42 18.07 -20.46
N ALA A 70 4.52 18.76 -20.17
CA ALA A 70 4.65 20.21 -20.20
C ALA A 70 4.35 20.84 -21.58
N LEU A 71 4.49 20.05 -22.66
CA LEU A 71 4.25 20.46 -24.05
C LEU A 71 2.77 20.76 -24.32
N LEU A 72 1.84 20.19 -23.55
CA LEU A 72 0.40 20.45 -23.66
C LEU A 72 -0.02 21.89 -23.31
N ARG A 73 0.93 22.72 -22.83
CA ARG A 73 0.72 24.14 -22.64
C ARG A 73 0.77 24.94 -23.94
N GLU A 74 1.31 24.36 -25.01
CA GLU A 74 1.33 24.99 -26.33
C GLU A 74 0.02 24.76 -27.05
N GLN A 75 -0.52 25.83 -27.64
CA GLN A 75 -1.86 25.81 -28.23
C GLN A 75 -1.97 24.81 -29.39
N ALA A 76 -1.03 24.81 -30.34
CA ALA A 76 -1.04 23.93 -31.50
C ALA A 76 -1.05 22.43 -31.11
N ILE A 77 -0.24 22.07 -30.11
CA ILE A 77 -0.12 20.70 -29.59
C ILE A 77 -1.44 20.27 -28.91
N SER A 78 -2.04 21.17 -28.15
CA SER A 78 -3.32 20.90 -27.48
C SER A 78 -4.50 20.79 -28.45
N GLU A 79 -4.49 21.58 -29.53
CA GLU A 79 -5.50 21.54 -30.59
C GLU A 79 -5.40 20.24 -31.39
N PHE A 80 -4.18 19.84 -31.75
CA PHE A 80 -3.91 18.56 -32.40
C PHE A 80 -4.42 17.38 -31.56
N LEU A 81 -4.11 17.37 -30.25
CA LEU A 81 -4.59 16.32 -29.34
C LEU A 81 -6.12 16.29 -29.26
N ALA A 82 -6.77 17.45 -29.24
CA ALA A 82 -8.23 17.54 -29.13
C ALA A 82 -8.98 17.10 -30.40
N GLN A 83 -8.37 17.28 -31.57
CA GLN A 83 -9.00 17.07 -32.88
C GLN A 83 -8.60 15.76 -33.56
N SER A 84 -7.33 15.38 -33.46
CA SER A 84 -6.76 14.29 -34.26
C SER A 84 -6.58 13.00 -33.49
N ILE A 85 -6.54 13.03 -32.15
CA ILE A 85 -6.32 11.82 -31.35
C ILE A 85 -7.63 11.13 -31.01
N GLU A 86 -7.70 9.85 -31.33
CA GLU A 86 -8.86 9.02 -31.04
C GLU A 86 -8.78 8.39 -29.63
N PRO A 87 -9.93 8.04 -29.02
CA PRO A 87 -9.96 7.33 -27.74
C PRO A 87 -9.21 5.98 -27.77
N GLU A 88 -9.21 5.32 -28.93
CA GLU A 88 -8.55 4.02 -29.13
C GLU A 88 -7.02 4.13 -29.09
N ASP A 89 -6.48 5.28 -29.51
CA ASP A 89 -5.04 5.54 -29.47
C ASP A 89 -4.54 5.64 -28.02
N LEU A 90 -5.34 6.26 -27.16
CA LEU A 90 -5.07 6.38 -25.73
C LEU A 90 -5.10 5.03 -25.02
N ALA A 91 -5.86 4.06 -25.55
CA ALA A 91 -5.95 2.72 -24.99
C ALA A 91 -4.67 1.89 -25.16
N LYS A 92 -3.80 2.28 -26.11
CA LYS A 92 -2.53 1.61 -26.39
C LYS A 92 -1.38 2.09 -25.50
N LEU A 93 -1.61 3.14 -24.70
CA LEU A 93 -0.62 3.68 -23.77
C LEU A 93 -0.49 2.82 -22.52
N GLU A 94 0.69 2.24 -22.30
CA GLU A 94 1.04 1.55 -21.06
C GLU A 94 1.53 2.51 -19.98
N TRP A 95 1.08 2.33 -18.73
CA TRP A 95 1.44 3.22 -17.62
C TRP A 95 2.30 2.54 -16.56
N GLU A 96 3.58 2.91 -16.49
CA GLU A 96 4.53 2.38 -15.49
C GLU A 96 4.11 2.69 -14.05
N SER A 97 3.50 3.86 -13.82
CA SER A 97 3.10 4.31 -12.50
C SER A 97 1.77 5.08 -12.49
N PRO A 98 0.96 4.96 -11.42
CA PRO A 98 -0.23 5.78 -11.23
C PRO A 98 0.06 7.28 -11.26
N THR A 99 1.24 7.68 -10.79
CA THR A 99 1.65 9.09 -10.71
C THR A 99 1.90 9.68 -12.09
N SER A 100 2.59 8.97 -12.98
CA SER A 100 2.84 9.44 -14.35
C SER A 100 1.54 9.56 -15.14
N MET A 101 0.60 8.63 -14.94
CA MET A 101 -0.75 8.73 -15.50
C MET A 101 -1.50 9.96 -14.97
N MET A 102 -1.46 10.19 -13.65
CA MET A 102 -2.14 11.35 -13.05
C MET A 102 -1.54 12.68 -13.53
N LEU A 103 -0.21 12.79 -13.62
CA LEU A 103 0.46 13.99 -14.12
C LEU A 103 0.07 14.29 -15.57
N PHE A 104 -0.04 13.27 -16.41
CA PHE A 104 -0.54 13.42 -17.77
C PHE A 104 -2.01 13.85 -17.78
N SER A 105 -2.88 13.13 -17.06
CA SER A 105 -4.30 13.49 -16.92
C SER A 105 -4.50 14.91 -16.39
N GLU A 106 -3.67 15.36 -15.46
CA GLU A 106 -3.70 16.71 -14.90
C GLU A 106 -3.24 17.75 -15.93
N SER A 107 -2.20 17.45 -16.71
CA SER A 107 -1.76 18.33 -17.80
C SER A 107 -2.83 18.54 -18.87
N LEU A 108 -3.62 17.50 -19.20
CA LEU A 108 -4.76 17.63 -20.13
C LEU A 108 -5.84 18.58 -19.60
N TYR A 109 -6.06 18.59 -18.29
CA TYR A 109 -7.11 19.39 -17.67
C TYR A 109 -6.73 20.86 -17.47
N HIS A 110 -5.46 21.15 -17.13
CA HIS A 110 -5.01 22.53 -16.94
C HIS A 110 -4.80 23.29 -18.26
N THR A 111 -4.85 22.60 -19.40
CA THR A 111 -4.83 23.25 -20.71
C THR A 111 -6.11 24.07 -20.89
N ARG A 112 -5.96 25.39 -20.96
CA ARG A 112 -7.08 26.33 -21.10
C ARG A 112 -7.49 26.44 -22.57
N PHE A 113 -8.66 25.90 -22.92
CA PHE A 113 -9.27 26.10 -24.22
C PHE A 113 -10.25 27.28 -24.19
N SER A 114 -10.26 28.08 -25.25
CA SER A 114 -11.26 29.12 -25.49
C SER A 114 -12.58 28.55 -26.03
N ASN A 115 -12.53 27.36 -26.65
CA ASN A 115 -13.69 26.66 -27.22
C ASN A 115 -14.25 25.59 -26.25
N GLN A 116 -15.56 25.63 -25.99
CA GLN A 116 -16.25 24.67 -25.13
C GLN A 116 -16.22 23.23 -25.69
N GLU A 117 -16.25 23.06 -27.01
CA GLU A 117 -16.21 21.72 -27.64
C GLU A 117 -14.85 21.04 -27.45
N MET A 118 -13.76 21.79 -27.61
CA MET A 118 -12.40 21.29 -27.35
C MET A 118 -12.19 20.91 -25.89
N ALA A 119 -12.72 21.71 -24.97
CA ALA A 119 -12.68 21.40 -23.54
C ALA A 119 -13.47 20.12 -23.21
N GLN A 120 -14.59 19.86 -23.90
CA GLN A 120 -15.34 18.61 -23.75
C GLN A 120 -14.57 17.40 -24.29
N SER A 121 -13.98 17.51 -25.48
CA SER A 121 -13.15 16.45 -26.08
C SER A 121 -12.00 16.06 -25.14
N MET A 122 -11.28 17.06 -24.61
CA MET A 122 -10.15 16.82 -23.71
C MET A 122 -10.55 16.15 -22.38
N ASN A 123 -11.71 16.51 -21.83
CA ASN A 123 -12.25 15.83 -20.64
C ASN A 123 -12.60 14.36 -20.93
N GLN A 124 -13.12 14.09 -22.14
CA GLN A 124 -13.43 12.73 -22.57
C GLN A 124 -12.14 11.89 -22.70
N HIS A 125 -11.08 12.44 -23.29
CA HIS A 125 -9.76 11.79 -23.35
C HIS A 125 -9.20 11.46 -21.96
N ALA A 126 -9.30 12.39 -21.00
CA ALA A 126 -8.88 12.15 -19.62
C ALA A 126 -9.66 11.01 -18.95
N SER A 127 -10.98 10.93 -19.20
CA SER A 127 -11.82 9.85 -18.69
C SER A 127 -11.45 8.49 -19.30
N THR A 128 -11.25 8.45 -20.63
CA THR A 128 -10.83 7.23 -21.34
C THR A 128 -9.48 6.73 -20.83
N LEU A 129 -8.51 7.62 -20.62
CA LEU A 129 -7.21 7.26 -20.07
C LEU A 129 -7.31 6.63 -18.69
N LEU A 130 -8.15 7.20 -17.81
CA LEU A 130 -8.37 6.66 -16.48
C LEU A 130 -8.94 5.23 -16.56
N HIS A 131 -9.90 4.99 -17.45
CA HIS A 131 -10.47 3.67 -17.69
C HIS A 131 -9.45 2.64 -18.13
N VAL A 132 -8.65 2.99 -19.13
CA VAL A 132 -7.62 2.12 -19.69
C VAL A 132 -6.60 1.75 -18.62
N ALA A 133 -6.09 2.75 -17.88
CA ALA A 133 -5.12 2.53 -16.83
C ALA A 133 -5.67 1.66 -15.68
N LEU A 134 -6.93 1.88 -15.27
CA LEU A 134 -7.57 1.06 -14.23
C LEU A 134 -7.77 -0.39 -14.69
N HIS A 135 -8.22 -0.61 -15.93
CA HIS A 135 -8.36 -1.95 -16.49
C HIS A 135 -7.02 -2.65 -16.65
N GLN A 136 -5.97 -1.92 -17.03
CA GLN A 136 -4.61 -2.46 -17.11
C GLN A 136 -4.13 -2.93 -15.72
N TYR A 137 -4.24 -2.09 -14.70
CA TYR A 137 -3.87 -2.49 -13.33
C TYR A 137 -4.73 -3.62 -12.77
N GLU A 138 -6.02 -3.69 -13.15
CA GLU A 138 -6.86 -4.83 -12.80
C GLU A 138 -6.37 -6.12 -13.46
N LYS A 139 -6.06 -6.08 -14.76
CA LYS A 139 -5.59 -7.23 -15.54
C LYS A 139 -4.24 -7.75 -15.05
N GLU A 140 -3.34 -6.85 -14.66
CA GLU A 140 -2.03 -7.17 -14.09
C GLU A 140 -2.12 -7.64 -12.62
N GLY A 141 -3.27 -7.49 -11.96
CA GLY A 141 -3.45 -7.80 -10.54
C GLY A 141 -2.81 -6.77 -9.59
N GLU A 142 -2.38 -5.63 -10.12
CA GLU A 142 -1.72 -4.52 -9.43
C GLU A 142 -2.76 -3.65 -8.68
N MET A 143 -3.56 -4.27 -7.81
CA MET A 143 -4.68 -3.64 -7.11
C MET A 143 -4.26 -2.45 -6.24
N GLU A 144 -3.00 -2.40 -5.77
CA GLU A 144 -2.45 -1.24 -5.05
C GLU A 144 -2.29 -0.02 -5.97
N LYS A 145 -1.77 -0.21 -7.19
CA LYS A 145 -1.63 0.86 -8.19
C LYS A 145 -3.00 1.38 -8.61
N MET A 146 -3.95 0.47 -8.85
CA MET A 146 -5.35 0.82 -9.15
C MET A 146 -5.98 1.66 -8.04
N PHE A 147 -5.83 1.25 -6.77
CA PHE A 147 -6.37 2.01 -5.64
C PHE A 147 -5.71 3.39 -5.48
N ARG A 148 -4.37 3.46 -5.62
CA ARG A 148 -3.65 4.75 -5.61
C ARG A 148 -4.15 5.66 -6.71
N LEU A 149 -4.35 5.13 -7.92
CA LEU A 149 -4.85 5.90 -9.05
C LEU A 149 -6.25 6.46 -8.78
N LEU A 150 -7.17 5.62 -8.28
CA LEU A 150 -8.53 6.04 -7.92
C LEU A 150 -8.58 7.10 -6.80
N ARG A 151 -7.59 7.10 -5.90
CA ARG A 151 -7.48 8.10 -4.82
C ARG A 151 -6.93 9.45 -5.33
N LEU A 152 -6.10 9.41 -6.36
CA LEU A 152 -5.55 10.58 -7.03
C LEU A 152 -6.55 11.17 -8.05
N ALA A 153 -7.43 10.33 -8.61
CA ALA A 153 -8.40 10.73 -9.60
C ALA A 153 -9.35 11.83 -9.08
N PRO A 154 -9.52 12.94 -9.83
CA PRO A 154 -10.45 13.99 -9.46
C PRO A 154 -11.89 13.49 -9.27
N SER A 155 -12.55 14.00 -8.23
CA SER A 155 -13.92 13.58 -7.87
C SER A 155 -14.97 13.84 -8.95
N TYR A 156 -14.73 14.76 -9.90
CA TYR A 156 -15.65 15.02 -11.01
C TYR A 156 -15.57 13.95 -12.11
N LEU A 157 -14.38 13.43 -12.42
CA LEU A 157 -14.22 12.32 -13.37
C LEU A 157 -14.91 11.06 -12.83
N LEU A 158 -14.78 10.82 -11.52
CA LEU A 158 -15.43 9.70 -10.84
C LEU A 158 -16.97 9.82 -10.76
N ARG A 159 -17.53 11.02 -10.91
CA ARG A 159 -18.99 11.27 -10.82
C ARG A 159 -19.72 11.11 -12.14
N GLN A 160 -19.03 11.34 -13.27
CA GLN A 160 -19.65 11.26 -14.59
C GLN A 160 -19.83 9.81 -15.07
N ASP A 161 -19.15 8.85 -14.44
CA ASP A 161 -19.09 7.47 -14.91
C ASP A 161 -19.47 6.45 -13.84
N ALA A 162 -20.54 5.68 -14.10
CA ALA A 162 -21.02 4.62 -13.22
C ALA A 162 -20.05 3.42 -13.13
N GLU A 163 -19.25 3.17 -14.16
CA GLU A 163 -18.28 2.09 -14.21
C GLU A 163 -17.04 2.40 -13.38
N LEU A 164 -16.55 3.65 -13.41
CA LEU A 164 -15.49 4.12 -12.50
C LEU A 164 -15.89 3.97 -11.03
N GLY A 165 -17.16 4.20 -10.70
CA GLY A 165 -17.72 3.94 -9.37
C GLY A 165 -17.66 2.47 -8.96
N ARG A 166 -17.90 1.54 -9.90
CA ARG A 166 -17.77 0.08 -9.65
C ARG A 166 -16.32 -0.32 -9.40
N LEU A 167 -15.38 0.19 -10.20
CA LEU A 167 -13.94 -0.03 -10.01
C LEU A 167 -13.47 0.52 -8.65
N HIS A 168 -13.95 1.70 -8.26
CA HIS A 168 -13.68 2.28 -6.95
C HIS A 168 -14.15 1.38 -5.80
N TYR A 169 -15.38 0.86 -5.88
CA TYR A 169 -15.91 -0.06 -4.87
C TYR A 169 -15.08 -1.36 -4.79
N ARG A 170 -14.67 -1.92 -5.93
CA ARG A 170 -13.84 -3.14 -6.00
C ARG A 170 -12.45 -2.92 -5.40
N ALA A 171 -11.81 -1.79 -5.71
CA ALA A 171 -10.52 -1.39 -5.16
C ALA A 171 -10.60 -1.25 -3.62
N ASN A 172 -11.62 -0.56 -3.13
CA ASN A 172 -11.85 -0.39 -1.69
C ASN A 172 -12.14 -1.73 -1.00
N ALA A 173 -12.91 -2.62 -1.61
CA ALA A 173 -13.17 -3.96 -1.10
C ALA A 173 -11.91 -4.85 -1.05
N TYR A 174 -10.91 -4.61 -1.91
CA TYR A 174 -9.61 -5.28 -1.84
C TYR A 174 -8.80 -4.81 -0.63
N GLU A 175 -8.72 -3.50 -0.39
CA GLU A 175 -8.01 -2.94 0.78
C GLU A 175 -8.65 -3.43 2.10
N ILE A 176 -9.99 -3.41 2.19
CA ILE A 176 -10.71 -3.94 3.36
C ILE A 176 -10.34 -5.42 3.61
N ARG A 177 -10.18 -6.23 2.57
CA ARG A 177 -9.77 -7.64 2.67
C ARG A 177 -8.29 -7.78 3.07
N ARG A 178 -7.39 -6.96 2.53
CA ARG A 178 -5.97 -6.91 2.88
C ARG A 178 -5.77 -6.60 4.36
N VAL A 179 -6.42 -5.54 4.85
CA VAL A 179 -6.36 -5.13 6.26
C VAL A 179 -6.97 -6.19 7.17
N ARG A 180 -8.10 -6.78 6.78
CA ARG A 180 -8.74 -7.85 7.57
C ARG A 180 -7.87 -9.11 7.65
N ARG A 181 -7.20 -9.49 6.56
CA ARG A 181 -6.27 -10.64 6.54
C ARG A 181 -5.04 -10.38 7.43
N SER A 182 -4.54 -9.15 7.48
CA SER A 182 -3.41 -8.76 8.32
C SER A 182 -3.74 -8.84 9.83
N ARG A 183 -5.00 -8.63 10.22
CA ARG A 183 -5.44 -8.67 11.63
C ARG A 183 -5.45 -10.07 12.25
N HIS A 184 -5.38 -11.15 11.47
CA HIS A 184 -5.37 -12.51 12.02
C HIS A 184 -4.15 -12.76 12.92
N LEU A 185 -2.97 -12.24 12.56
CA LEU A 185 -1.76 -12.37 13.38
C LEU A 185 -1.93 -11.71 14.75
N LEU A 186 -2.59 -10.55 14.78
CA LEU A 186 -2.89 -9.83 16.02
C LEU A 186 -3.88 -10.62 16.90
N HIS A 187 -4.95 -11.18 16.33
CA HIS A 187 -5.89 -12.01 17.09
C HIS A 187 -5.22 -13.28 17.62
N ILE A 188 -4.36 -13.93 16.82
CA ILE A 188 -3.57 -15.09 17.24
C ILE A 188 -2.64 -14.71 18.40
N TYR A 189 -1.92 -13.60 18.30
CA TYR A 189 -1.06 -13.08 19.37
C TYR A 189 -1.85 -12.85 20.67
N LEU A 190 -2.99 -12.16 20.61
CA LEU A 190 -3.83 -11.90 21.78
C LEU A 190 -4.38 -13.20 22.39
N ALA A 191 -4.79 -14.17 21.57
CA ALA A 191 -5.27 -15.46 22.05
C ALA A 191 -4.16 -16.27 22.75
N ILE A 192 -2.97 -16.33 22.15
CA ILE A 192 -1.79 -16.96 22.75
C ILE A 192 -1.48 -16.31 24.09
N GLN A 193 -1.52 -14.98 24.15
CA GLN A 193 -1.23 -14.26 25.37
C GLN A 193 -2.22 -14.55 26.49
N VAL A 194 -3.52 -14.64 26.20
CA VAL A 194 -4.53 -15.03 27.19
C VAL A 194 -4.20 -16.41 27.76
N VAL A 195 -3.82 -17.37 26.92
CA VAL A 195 -3.39 -18.70 27.37
C VAL A 195 -2.11 -18.62 28.22
N LEU A 196 -1.14 -17.80 27.81
CA LEU A 196 0.08 -17.60 28.59
C LEU A 196 -0.22 -17.05 29.98
N VAL A 197 -1.01 -15.98 30.08
CA VAL A 197 -1.32 -15.30 31.35
C VAL A 197 -2.22 -16.14 32.26
N LEU A 198 -3.19 -16.88 31.71
CA LEU A 198 -4.16 -17.63 32.52
C LEU A 198 -3.74 -19.06 32.84
N LEU A 199 -2.78 -19.63 32.11
CA LEU A 199 -2.40 -21.03 32.27
C LEU A 199 -0.89 -21.21 32.44
N VAL A 200 -0.08 -20.71 31.51
CA VAL A 200 1.35 -21.03 31.50
C VAL A 200 2.11 -20.32 32.62
N PHE A 201 1.99 -19.00 32.73
CA PHE A 201 2.67 -18.21 33.76
C PHE A 201 2.25 -18.57 35.19
N PRO A 202 0.94 -18.76 35.49
CA PRO A 202 0.50 -19.26 36.80
C PRO A 202 1.16 -20.59 37.16
N LEU A 203 1.16 -21.55 36.24
CA LEU A 203 1.75 -22.87 36.47
C LEU A 203 3.26 -22.80 36.67
N LEU A 204 3.96 -22.02 35.84
CA LEU A 204 5.41 -21.82 35.98
C LEU A 204 5.77 -21.17 37.32
N PHE A 205 5.01 -20.15 37.73
CA PHE A 205 5.22 -19.45 38.99
C PHE A 205 4.97 -20.35 40.20
N ILE A 206 3.84 -21.06 40.23
CA ILE A 206 3.51 -22.02 41.29
C ILE A 206 4.58 -23.10 41.39
N ASN A 207 5.00 -23.68 40.25
CA ASN A 207 6.03 -24.71 40.27
C ASN A 207 7.38 -24.16 40.77
N ALA A 208 7.75 -22.94 40.38
CA ALA A 208 8.98 -22.31 40.84
C ALA A 208 8.97 -22.04 42.36
N GLU A 209 7.88 -21.47 42.89
CA GLU A 209 7.78 -21.06 44.29
C GLU A 209 7.43 -22.24 45.22
N ASN A 210 6.43 -23.07 44.88
CA ASN A 210 6.07 -24.23 45.70
C ASN A 210 7.13 -25.32 45.65
N GLY A 211 7.84 -25.49 44.53
CA GLY A 211 8.95 -26.43 44.43
C GLY A 211 10.13 -26.06 45.34
N ARG A 212 10.30 -24.77 45.71
CA ARG A 212 11.23 -24.35 46.77
C ARG A 212 10.68 -24.72 48.14
N LEU A 213 9.41 -24.41 48.40
CA LEU A 213 8.76 -24.66 49.69
C LEU A 213 8.82 -26.15 50.04
N GLN A 214 8.53 -27.04 49.10
CA GLN A 214 8.59 -28.49 49.31
C GLN A 214 10.00 -28.97 49.69
N ARG A 215 11.05 -28.44 49.04
CA ARG A 215 12.45 -28.75 49.39
C ARG A 215 12.84 -28.24 50.78
N GLN A 216 12.32 -27.10 51.20
CA GLN A 216 12.56 -26.57 52.55
C GLN A 216 11.81 -27.37 53.61
N VAL A 217 10.56 -27.76 53.34
CA VAL A 217 9.78 -28.63 54.21
C VAL A 217 10.46 -29.97 54.39
N GLU A 218 10.98 -30.59 53.33
CA GLU A 218 11.68 -31.87 53.42
C GLU A 218 12.98 -31.77 54.24
N GLN A 219 13.72 -30.67 54.10
CA GLN A 219 14.92 -30.40 54.92
C GLN A 219 14.59 -30.07 56.38
N LEU A 220 13.45 -29.43 56.62
CA LEU A 220 13.03 -29.02 57.94
C LEU A 220 12.18 -30.07 58.65
N ALA A 221 11.60 -31.05 57.96
CA ALA A 221 10.88 -32.18 58.56
C ALA A 221 11.80 -33.14 59.35
N ASP A 222 13.11 -33.10 59.10
CA ASP A 222 14.14 -33.72 59.97
C ASP A 222 14.35 -32.95 61.30
N VAL A 223 13.70 -31.80 61.46
CA VAL A 223 13.67 -30.96 62.67
C VAL A 223 12.22 -30.80 63.09
N GLU A 224 11.84 -31.10 64.33
CA GLU A 224 10.45 -30.90 64.79
C GLU A 224 10.06 -29.41 64.66
N LEU A 225 9.18 -29.11 63.71
CA LEU A 225 8.63 -27.78 63.49
C LEU A 225 7.39 -27.59 64.37
N GLY A 226 7.32 -26.42 65.03
CA GLY A 226 6.12 -25.95 65.71
C GLY A 226 4.97 -25.68 64.72
N ASP A 227 3.77 -25.51 65.27
CA ASP A 227 2.43 -25.51 64.64
C ASP A 227 2.19 -24.47 63.51
N ASP A 228 3.23 -23.78 63.05
CA ASP A 228 3.21 -22.72 62.04
C ASP A 228 3.43 -23.36 60.65
N GLY A 229 2.42 -24.08 60.16
CA GLY A 229 2.50 -24.79 58.87
C GLY A 229 2.79 -23.89 57.65
N TYR A 230 3.50 -24.43 56.66
CA TYR A 230 3.81 -23.74 55.41
C TYR A 230 2.58 -23.54 54.51
N GLN A 231 2.42 -22.33 53.96
CA GLN A 231 1.36 -22.02 53.00
C GLN A 231 1.85 -22.19 51.55
N LEU A 232 1.25 -23.13 50.82
CA LEU A 232 1.50 -23.35 49.40
C LEU A 232 0.62 -22.41 48.56
N ILE A 233 1.17 -21.90 47.46
CA ILE A 233 0.42 -21.06 46.52
C ILE A 233 -0.53 -21.94 45.72
N THR A 234 -1.82 -21.62 45.75
CA THR A 234 -2.88 -22.30 45.02
C THR A 234 -2.94 -21.85 43.55
N PHE A 235 -3.61 -22.63 42.69
CA PHE A 235 -3.79 -22.26 41.28
C PHE A 235 -4.50 -20.90 41.11
N SER A 236 -5.56 -20.66 41.90
CA SER A 236 -6.29 -19.38 41.90
C SER A 236 -5.38 -18.20 42.24
N GLU A 237 -4.49 -18.36 43.21
CA GLU A 237 -3.53 -17.32 43.61
C GLU A 237 -2.47 -17.08 42.53
N GLY A 238 -1.98 -18.13 41.86
CA GLY A 238 -1.07 -17.99 40.72
C GLY A 238 -1.70 -17.30 39.51
N VAL A 239 -2.99 -17.55 39.23
CA VAL A 239 -3.75 -16.86 38.18
C VAL A 239 -3.93 -15.39 38.54
N TYR A 240 -4.35 -15.11 39.77
CA TYR A 240 -4.47 -13.75 40.29
C TYR A 240 -3.14 -13.00 40.17
N TRP A 241 -2.04 -13.59 40.65
CA TRP A 241 -0.68 -13.04 40.54
C TRP A 241 -0.31 -12.74 39.08
N SER A 242 -0.62 -13.64 38.16
CA SER A 242 -0.27 -13.46 36.75
C SER A 242 -1.05 -12.32 36.10
N ILE A 243 -2.34 -12.17 36.43
CA ILE A 243 -3.20 -11.09 35.91
C ILE A 243 -2.71 -9.73 36.41
N ILE A 244 -2.50 -9.57 37.72
CA ILE A 244 -2.06 -8.28 38.30
C ILE A 244 -0.64 -7.91 37.85
N THR A 245 0.21 -8.89 37.57
CA THR A 245 1.57 -8.68 37.06
C THR A 245 1.54 -8.28 35.58
N ALA A 246 0.80 -9.01 34.74
CA ALA A 246 0.68 -8.71 33.31
C ALA A 246 0.00 -7.36 33.04
N SER A 247 -0.92 -6.95 33.92
CA SER A 247 -1.59 -5.66 33.86
C SER A 247 -0.79 -4.51 34.48
N SER A 248 0.43 -4.77 34.99
CA SER A 248 1.29 -3.80 35.68
C SER A 248 0.68 -3.17 36.96
N ILE A 249 -0.35 -3.80 37.55
CA ILE A 249 -0.94 -3.36 38.82
C ILE A 249 -0.01 -3.71 39.99
N GLY A 250 0.40 -4.98 40.08
CA GLY A 250 1.40 -5.46 41.03
C GLY A 250 1.17 -5.07 42.50
N TYR A 251 0.06 -5.51 43.11
CA TYR A 251 -0.27 -5.19 44.51
C TYR A 251 0.82 -5.57 45.53
N GLY A 252 1.61 -6.60 45.22
CA GLY A 252 2.76 -7.01 46.04
C GLY A 252 2.42 -7.91 47.23
N ASP A 253 1.18 -8.39 47.31
CA ASP A 253 0.70 -9.41 48.25
C ASP A 253 1.28 -10.80 47.95
N ILE A 254 1.42 -11.14 46.67
CA ILE A 254 2.12 -12.34 46.20
C ILE A 254 3.32 -11.89 45.38
N THR A 255 4.53 -12.27 45.78
CA THR A 255 5.77 -11.88 45.11
C THR A 255 6.72 -13.04 44.91
N PRO A 256 7.52 -13.04 43.82
CA PRO A 256 8.50 -14.09 43.56
C PRO A 256 9.66 -14.02 44.57
N THR A 257 9.83 -15.09 45.34
CA THR A 257 10.95 -15.22 46.29
C THR A 257 12.13 -15.95 45.67
N THR A 258 11.90 -16.78 44.65
CA THR A 258 12.93 -17.57 43.97
C THR A 258 13.58 -16.80 42.82
N THR A 259 14.84 -17.10 42.51
CA THR A 259 15.54 -16.54 41.32
C THR A 259 14.77 -16.85 40.04
N THR A 260 14.31 -18.09 39.88
CA THR A 260 13.51 -18.50 38.71
C THR A 260 12.17 -17.76 38.66
N GLY A 261 11.47 -17.63 39.78
CA GLY A 261 10.23 -16.86 39.89
C GLY A 261 10.41 -15.40 39.50
N ARG A 262 11.54 -14.77 39.86
CA ARG A 262 11.87 -13.38 39.47
C ARG A 262 12.10 -13.25 37.96
N ILE A 263 12.74 -14.23 37.32
CA ILE A 263 12.91 -14.26 35.87
C ILE A 263 11.55 -14.39 35.18
N ILE A 264 10.68 -15.28 35.68
CA ILE A 264 9.31 -15.46 35.17
C ILE A 264 8.50 -14.17 35.33
N ALA A 265 8.60 -13.50 36.49
CA ALA A 265 7.91 -12.24 36.73
C ALA A 265 8.39 -11.13 35.78
N GLY A 266 9.70 -11.03 35.54
CA GLY A 266 10.28 -10.05 34.62
C GLY A 266 9.83 -10.24 33.17
N SER A 267 9.77 -11.48 32.69
CA SER A 267 9.28 -11.78 31.34
C SER A 267 7.78 -11.54 31.20
N LEU A 268 6.98 -11.91 32.21
CA LEU A 268 5.54 -11.62 32.26
C LEU A 268 5.25 -10.12 32.24
N GLY A 269 5.95 -9.34 33.07
CA GLY A 269 5.78 -7.89 33.13
C GLY A 269 6.15 -7.21 31.80
N THR A 270 7.27 -7.61 31.19
CA THR A 270 7.70 -7.08 29.87
C THR A 270 6.67 -7.39 28.79
N MET A 271 6.18 -8.63 28.75
CA MET A 271 5.12 -9.04 27.81
C MET A 271 3.84 -8.21 28.04
N GLY A 272 3.43 -8.03 29.29
CA GLY A 272 2.26 -7.25 29.66
C GLY A 272 2.28 -5.82 29.11
N VAL A 273 3.41 -5.12 29.28
CA VAL A 273 3.59 -3.73 28.81
C VAL A 273 3.48 -3.64 27.28
N ILE A 274 4.11 -4.56 26.54
CA ILE A 274 4.02 -4.60 25.07
C ILE A 274 2.56 -4.70 24.62
N THR A 275 1.79 -5.55 25.29
CA THR A 275 0.38 -5.79 24.96
C THR A 275 -0.49 -4.58 25.24
N VAL A 276 -0.28 -3.90 26.35
CA VAL A 276 -1.00 -2.65 26.64
C VAL A 276 -0.76 -1.63 25.52
N GLY A 277 0.47 -1.53 25.00
CA GLY A 277 0.78 -0.68 23.84
C GLY A 277 0.00 -1.08 22.57
N ILE A 278 -0.10 -2.38 22.28
CA ILE A 278 -0.87 -2.90 21.15
C ILE A 278 -2.37 -2.60 21.33
N LEU A 279 -2.92 -2.84 22.52
CA LEU A 279 -4.33 -2.56 22.82
C LEU A 279 -4.65 -1.07 22.70
N ALA A 280 -3.76 -0.18 23.14
CA ALA A 280 -3.92 1.27 22.99
C ALA A 280 -3.97 1.68 21.51
N GLY A 281 -3.10 1.11 20.67
CA GLY A 281 -3.12 1.34 19.21
C GLY A 281 -4.44 0.89 18.57
N LEU A 282 -4.98 -0.26 18.97
CA LEU A 282 -6.28 -0.75 18.48
C LEU A 282 -7.44 0.17 18.87
N VAL A 283 -7.41 0.70 20.09
CA VAL A 283 -8.44 1.65 20.56
C VAL A 283 -8.34 2.97 19.79
N LEU A 284 -7.13 3.47 19.55
CA LEU A 284 -6.92 4.70 18.78
C LEU A 284 -7.41 4.56 17.34
N ASP A 285 -7.14 3.43 16.70
CA ASP A 285 -7.64 3.08 15.36
C ASP A 285 -9.18 3.03 15.30
N TRP A 286 -9.83 2.64 16.40
CA TRP A 286 -11.29 2.58 16.49
C TRP A 286 -11.91 3.96 16.71
N ILE A 287 -11.29 4.80 17.54
CA ILE A 287 -11.80 6.13 17.88
C ILE A 287 -11.56 7.14 16.76
N THR A 288 -10.43 7.05 16.06
CA THR A 288 -10.05 8.03 15.03
C THR A 288 -11.00 7.93 13.83
N PRO A 289 -11.88 8.93 13.60
CA PRO A 289 -12.73 8.92 12.42
C PRO A 289 -11.83 9.05 11.20
N ARG A 290 -11.94 8.12 10.25
CA ARG A 290 -11.28 8.28 8.95
C ARG A 290 -11.88 9.51 8.29
N ARG A 291 -11.22 10.67 8.41
CA ARG A 291 -11.54 11.83 7.59
C ARG A 291 -11.15 11.47 6.16
N ILE A 292 -12.15 11.08 5.39
CA ILE A 292 -12.09 11.03 3.94
C ILE A 292 -12.00 12.51 3.53
N LEU A 293 -10.77 12.97 3.29
CA LEU A 293 -10.45 14.23 2.62
C LEU A 293 -9.97 13.89 1.21
#